data_AF-A0A5C5YB56-F1
#
_entry.id   AF-A0A5C5YB56-F1
#
_cell.length_a   1.000
_cell.length_b   1.000
_cell.length_c   1.000
_cell.angle_alpha   90.00
_cell.angle_beta   90.00
_cell.angle_gamma   90.00
#
_symmetry.space_group_name_H-M   'P 1'
#
loop_
_entity.id
_entity.type
_entity.pdbx_description
1 polymer ?
#
loop_
_entity_poly.entity_id
_entity_poly.type
_entity_poly.pdbx_seq_one_letter_code
_entity_poly.pdbx_strand_id
1 'polypeptide(L)' 'MSTISVNVPEPIMSAIAERAKISGYEDVSEFVSEFIVRISERQTEVEKLAVEGLQSGPSEPWNGNEIEAIRTELKSKHGS' A
#
# COMPACT_ATOMS: atom_id res chain seq x y z
N MET A 1 -3.72 25.61 6.41
CA MET A 1 -2.68 24.59 6.60
C MET A 1 -2.08 24.74 7.98
N SER A 2 -1.81 23.64 8.67
CA SER A 2 -1.16 23.63 9.98
C SER A 2 0.27 23.12 9.80
N THR A 3 1.22 23.75 10.47
CA THR A 3 2.64 23.38 10.35
C THR A 3 3.05 22.50 11.53
N ILE A 4 3.78 21.42 11.25
CA ILE A 4 4.42 20.57 12.24
C ILE A 4 5.93 20.68 12.06
N SER A 5 6.66 20.95 13.15
CA SER A 5 8.11 20.90 13.14
C SER A 5 8.56 19.52 13.61
N VAL A 6 9.42 18.87 12.82
CA VAL A 6 9.94 17.53 13.11
C VAL A 6 11.45 17.59 12.98
N ASN A 7 12.15 17.04 13.97
CA ASN A 7 13.60 16.94 13.93
C ASN A 7 13.98 15.53 13.50
N VAL A 8 14.77 15.41 12.43
CA VAL A 8 15.21 14.13 11.87
C VAL A 8 16.72 14.17 11.63
N PRO A 9 17.41 13.02 11.74
CA PRO A 9 18.81 12.89 11.36
C PRO A 9 19.07 13.36 9.92
N GLU A 10 20.21 14.00 9.68
CA GLU A 10 20.62 14.50 8.36
C GLU A 10 20.54 13.45 7.23
N PRO A 11 20.97 12.18 7.43
CA PRO A 11 20.84 11.17 6.38
C PRO A 11 19.39 10.90 5.97
N ILE A 12 18.44 11.00 6.92
CA ILE A 12 17.02 10.82 6.66
C ILE A 12 16.47 12.02 5.87
N MET A 13 16.82 13.25 6.27
CA MET A 13 16.42 14.46 5.55
C MET A 13 16.93 14.45 4.11
N SER A 14 18.20 14.09 3.91
CA SER A 14 18.81 13.95 2.59
C SER A 14 18.08 12.92 1.72
N ALA A 15 17.75 11.74 2.28
CA ALA A 15 17.02 10.70 1.54
C ALA A 15 15.58 11.13 1.18
N ILE A 16 14.90 11.86 2.06
CA ILE A 16 13.56 12.40 1.78
C ILE A 16 13.63 13.44 0.66
N ALA A 17 14.60 14.36 0.71
CA ALA A 17 14.77 15.39 -0.32
C ALA A 17 15.09 14.77 -1.69
N GLU A 18 15.95 13.76 -1.74
CA GLU A 18 16.25 13.03 -2.97
C GLU A 18 15.00 12.36 -3.55
N ARG A 19 14.21 11.68 -2.72
CA ARG A 19 12.94 11.06 -3.15
C ARG A 19 11.91 12.07 -3.63
N ALA A 20 11.78 13.21 -2.95
CA ALA A 20 10.89 14.29 -3.37
C ALA A 20 11.25 14.76 -4.78
N LYS A 21 12.54 15.01 -5.03
CA LYS A 21 13.06 15.41 -6.34
C LYS A 21 12.84 14.35 -7.43
N ILE A 22 13.14 13.08 -7.15
CA ILE A 22 12.91 11.97 -8.10
C ILE A 22 11.41 11.85 -8.43
N SER A 23 10.55 12.11 -7.46
CA SER A 23 9.10 12.05 -7.62
C SER A 23 8.49 13.32 -8.22
N GLY A 24 9.31 14.33 -8.57
CA GLY A 24 8.89 15.56 -9.24
C GLY A 24 8.38 16.67 -8.32
N TYR A 25 8.57 16.57 -7.01
CA TYR A 25 8.16 17.61 -6.05
C TYR A 25 9.25 18.66 -5.88
N GLU A 26 8.83 19.93 -5.81
CA GLU A 26 9.72 21.06 -5.54
C GLU A 26 9.91 21.30 -4.03
N ASP A 27 8.91 20.97 -3.22
CA ASP A 27 8.94 21.09 -1.77
C ASP A 27 8.86 19.73 -1.06
N VAL A 28 9.70 19.56 -0.04
CA VAL A 28 9.72 18.35 0.77
C VAL A 28 8.45 18.23 1.63
N SER A 29 7.91 19.35 2.10
CA SER A 29 6.72 19.32 2.96
C SER A 29 5.49 18.84 2.19
N GLU A 30 5.34 19.27 0.93
CA GLU A 30 4.33 18.77 0.00
C GLU A 30 4.49 17.26 -0.23
N PHE A 31 5.70 16.80 -0.58
CA PHE A 31 6.00 15.38 -0.78
C PHE A 31 5.63 14.54 0.45
N VAL A 32 6.06 14.96 1.64
CA VAL A 32 5.80 14.23 2.89
C VAL A 32 4.31 14.22 3.23
N SER A 33 3.59 15.32 2.98
CA SER A 33 2.16 15.41 3.23
C SER A 33 1.38 14.42 2.37
N GLU A 34 1.64 14.39 1.06
CA GLU A 34 1.02 13.41 0.17
C GLU A 34 1.40 11.98 0.53
N PHE A 35 2.67 11.75 0.89
CA PHE A 35 3.15 10.44 1.28
C PHE A 35 2.41 9.90 2.52
N ILE A 36 2.18 10.75 3.52
CA ILE A 36 1.40 10.40 4.72
C ILE A 36 -0.04 10.05 4.36
N VAL A 37 -0.69 10.85 3.50
CA VAL A 37 -2.07 10.59 3.05
C VAL A 37 -2.14 9.23 2.36
N ARG A 38 -1.24 8.94 1.41
CA ARG A 38 -1.21 7.65 0.70
C ARG A 38 -0.98 6.46 1.63
N ILE A 39 -0.13 6.61 2.65
CA ILE A 39 0.07 5.55 3.65
C ILE A 39 -1.22 5.32 4.43
N SER A 40 -1.89 6.38 4.87
CA SER A 40 -3.14 6.29 5.61
C SER A 40 -4.26 5.64 4.79
N GLU A 41 -4.37 6.02 3.53
CA GLU A 41 -5.34 5.43 2.58
C GLU A 41 -5.06 3.94 2.38
N ARG A 42 -3.81 3.57 2.13
CA ARG A 42 -3.40 2.17 1.95
C ARG A 42 -3.65 1.34 3.22
N GLN A 43 -3.39 1.91 4.41
CA GLN A 43 -3.71 1.23 5.67
C GLN A 43 -5.21 0.97 5.78
N THR A 44 -6.04 1.99 5.48
CA THR A 44 -7.50 1.87 5.51
C THR A 44 -8.01 0.80 4.53
N GLU A 45 -7.42 0.73 3.33
CA GLU A 45 -7.76 -0.28 2.34
C GLU A 45 -7.42 -1.70 2.80
N VAL A 46 -6.22 -1.89 3.37
CA VAL A 46 -5.80 -3.19 3.92
C VAL A 46 -6.70 -3.62 5.07
N GLU A 47 -7.04 -2.70 5.99
CA GLU A 47 -7.96 -2.98 7.09
C GLU A 47 -9.35 -3.37 6.59
N LYS A 48 -9.86 -2.68 5.57
CA LYS A 48 -11.13 -3.01 4.92
C LYS A 48 -11.12 -4.43 4.34
N LEU A 49 -10.06 -4.80 3.60
CA LEU A 49 -9.93 -6.14 3.02
C LEU A 49 -9.80 -7.22 4.10
N ALA A 50 -9.10 -6.93 5.19
CA ALA A 50 -9.00 -7.85 6.33
C ALA A 50 -10.36 -8.08 7.00
N VAL A 51 -11.15 -7.02 7.20
CA VAL A 51 -12.52 -7.13 7.74
C VAL A 51 -13.42 -7.93 6.81
N GLU A 52 -13.36 -7.70 5.49
CA GLU A 52 -14.10 -8.49 4.50
C GLU A 52 -13.72 -9.98 4.58
N GLY A 53 -12.43 -10.28 4.69
CA GLY A 53 -11.94 -11.65 4.89
C GLY A 53 -12.39 -12.30 6.20
N LEU A 54 -12.52 -11.53 7.28
CA LEU A 54 -13.09 -12.04 8.54
C LEU A 54 -14.60 -12.31 8.42
N GLN A 55 -15.31 -11.52 7.62
CA GLN A 55 -16.75 -11.65 7.39
C GLN A 55 -17.11 -12.75 6.40
N SER A 56 -16.18 -13.17 5.53
CA SER A 56 -16.40 -14.23 4.53
C SER A 56 -16.46 -15.64 5.14
N GLY A 57 -16.16 -15.76 6.44
CA GLY A 57 -16.22 -17.02 7.18
C GLY A 57 -14.85 -17.69 7.34
N PRO A 58 -14.80 -18.87 7.99
CA PRO A 58 -13.55 -19.57 8.21
C PRO A 58 -12.94 -20.05 6.88
N SER A 59 -11.63 -19.88 6.73
CA SER A 59 -10.90 -20.42 5.59
C SER A 59 -10.71 -21.93 5.73
N GLU A 60 -11.01 -22.68 4.67
CA GLU A 60 -10.64 -24.09 4.56
C GLU A 60 -9.24 -24.24 3.93
N PRO A 61 -8.41 -25.20 4.37
CA PRO A 61 -7.09 -25.43 3.79
C PRO A 61 -7.24 -25.96 2.36
N TRP A 62 -6.61 -25.28 1.40
CA TRP A 62 -6.61 -25.72 0.01
C TRP A 62 -5.55 -26.78 -0.27
N ASN A 63 -5.92 -27.79 -1.04
CA ASN A 63 -5.01 -28.77 -1.60
C ASN A 63 -4.52 -28.34 -3.00
N GLY A 64 -3.46 -28.98 -3.50
CA GLY A 64 -2.83 -28.60 -4.77
C GLY A 64 -3.76 -28.66 -5.99
N ASN A 65 -4.74 -29.58 -6.00
CA ASN A 65 -5.69 -29.69 -7.12
C ASN A 65 -6.69 -28.52 -7.13
N GLU A 66 -7.13 -28.07 -5.95
CA GLU A 66 -8.01 -26.91 -5.81
C GLU A 66 -7.33 -25.64 -6.30
N ILE A 67 -6.03 -25.48 -6.00
CA ILE A 67 -5.24 -24.33 -6.46
C ILE A 67 -5.12 -24.33 -8.00
N GLU A 68 -4.85 -25.47 -8.62
CA GLU A 68 -4.77 -25.56 -10.09
C GLU A 68 -6.13 -25.37 -10.77
N ALA A 69 -7.22 -25.82 -10.14
CA ALA A 69 -8.57 -25.55 -10.61
C ALA A 69 -8.88 -24.04 -10.59
N ILE A 70 -8.60 -23.36 -9.48
CA ILE A 70 -8.75 -21.90 -9.35
C ILE A 70 -7.90 -21.18 -10.40
N ARG A 71 -6.63 -21.56 -10.59
CA ARG A 71 -5.75 -20.96 -11.58
C ARG A 71 -6.30 -21.12 -13.01
N THR A 72 -6.83 -22.29 -13.33
CA THR A 72 -7.43 -22.57 -14.64
C THR A 72 -8.68 -21.71 -14.86
N GLU A 73 -9.54 -21.60 -13.84
CA GLU A 73 -10.73 -20.76 -13.88
C GLU A 73 -10.39 -19.28 -14.10
N LEU A 74 -9.42 -18.75 -13.34
CA LEU A 74 -9.00 -17.35 -13.46
C LEU A 74 -8.40 -17.04 -14.84
N LYS A 75 -7.57 -17.93 -15.39
CA LYS A 75 -7.04 -17.80 -16.76
C LYS A 75 -8.15 -17.80 -17.80
N SER A 76 -9.18 -18.63 -17.62
CA SER A 76 -10.33 -18.67 -18.53
C SER A 76 -11.19 -17.41 -18.45
N LYS A 77 -11.31 -16.78 -17.28
CA LYS A 77 -12.16 -15.60 -17.06
C LYS A 77 -11.49 -14.29 -17.47
N HIS A 78 -10.18 -14.18 -17.29
CA HIS A 78 -9.48 -12.90 -17.44
C HIS A 78 -8.48 -12.85 -18.59
N GLY A 79 -8.25 -13.96 -19.31
CA GLY A 79 -7.21 -14.03 -20.32
C GLY A 79 -5.81 -14.02 -19.71
N SER A 80 -4.84 -14.58 -20.43
CA SER A 80 -3.44 -14.68 -19.99
C SER A 80 -2.72 -13.35 -19.92
#